data_AF-A0A2N2LMI9-F1
#
_entry.id   AF-A0A2N2LMI9-F1
#
_cell.length_a   1.000
_cell.length_b   1.000
_cell.length_c   1.000
_cell.angle_alpha   90.00
_cell.angle_beta   90.00
_cell.angle_gamma   90.00
#
_symmetry.space_group_name_H-M   'P 1'
#
loop_
_entity.id
_entity.type
_entity.pdbx_description
1 polymer ?
#
loop_
_entity_poly.entity_id
_entity_poly.type
_entity_poly.pdbx_seq_one_letter_code
_entity_poly.pdbx_strand_id
1 'polypeptide(L)'
;MTSSRGRLTKRLKVGRDAGCGPASTASEELDRMAARRNGRGHARPRPQSPQLGHSRRTSLVLLGDFTVCDGTGSPVRLPLAGQRLVALTALHGAPLPRHLAASRLWPHLPSVSARGSLRNAISGLQAACPGLIAADASTVRLADTVDVDIWQREAQALRVLQRDGGDPRAEEPFEGMPLLLPAWEEEWVAVERLRLQELLLYAHEAQAARLLRRGEFALAVAAVYEVLRVDPLRESAAQLLVSAHLAEGNRAQAARCYLEFRGRLHAALGIEPSGDLRKLVAGLLRTGSGQ
;
A
#
# COMPACT_ATOMS: atom_id res chain seq x y z
N MET A 1 -25.07 -13.14 70.05
CA MET A 1 -23.62 -12.95 69.80
C MET A 1 -23.30 -13.51 68.42
N THR A 2 -22.49 -12.79 67.64
CA THR A 2 -21.77 -13.16 66.37
C THR A 2 -22.62 -13.67 65.19
N SER A 3 -22.92 -12.88 64.16
CA SER A 3 -22.07 -12.39 63.03
C SER A 3 -21.44 -13.51 62.18
N SER A 4 -21.82 -13.63 60.90
CA SER A 4 -20.89 -13.49 59.77
C SER A 4 -21.56 -13.77 58.40
N ARG A 5 -21.20 -12.94 57.42
CA ARG A 5 -21.55 -12.98 56.00
C ARG A 5 -20.74 -14.05 55.26
N GLY A 6 -21.26 -14.61 54.16
CA GLY A 6 -20.45 -15.48 53.29
C GLY A 6 -21.05 -15.89 51.94
N ARG A 7 -20.90 -15.02 50.94
CA ARG A 7 -20.61 -15.31 49.51
C ARG A 7 -21.40 -16.42 48.78
N LEU A 8 -22.39 -15.99 47.99
CA LEU A 8 -22.84 -16.67 46.78
C LEU A 8 -21.82 -16.45 45.65
N THR A 9 -21.09 -17.50 45.28
CA THR A 9 -20.28 -17.54 44.06
C THR A 9 -21.17 -17.76 42.84
N LYS A 10 -21.58 -16.69 42.16
CA LYS A 10 -22.11 -16.78 40.80
C LYS A 10 -20.94 -16.77 39.82
N ARG A 11 -20.62 -17.95 39.28
CA ARG A 11 -19.80 -18.11 38.08
C ARG A 11 -20.50 -17.39 36.92
N LEU A 12 -19.95 -16.26 36.47
CA LEU A 12 -20.33 -15.63 35.22
C LEU A 12 -19.66 -16.41 34.07
N LYS A 13 -20.53 -16.97 33.24
CA LYS A 13 -20.26 -17.66 31.98
C LYS A 13 -19.72 -16.60 31.00
N VAL A 14 -18.45 -16.73 30.59
CA VAL A 14 -17.87 -15.92 29.52
C VAL A 14 -18.53 -16.36 28.21
N GLY A 15 -19.56 -15.63 27.80
CA GLY A 15 -20.14 -15.73 26.47
C GLY A 15 -19.15 -15.19 25.46
N ARG A 16 -18.59 -16.08 24.65
CA ARG A 16 -18.11 -15.74 23.31
C ARG A 16 -19.32 -15.24 22.53
N ASP A 17 -19.31 -13.97 22.17
CA ASP A 17 -20.02 -13.39 21.03
C ASP A 17 -19.61 -11.91 20.95
N ALA A 18 -18.45 -11.67 20.33
CA ALA A 18 -18.07 -10.34 19.86
C ALA A 18 -18.21 -10.35 18.34
N GLY A 19 -19.36 -9.86 17.89
CA GLY A 19 -19.71 -9.70 16.48
C GLY A 19 -18.68 -8.88 15.73
N CYS A 20 -18.38 -9.37 14.54
CA CYS A 20 -17.50 -8.80 13.54
C CYS A 20 -18.15 -7.54 12.90
N GLY A 21 -17.38 -6.45 12.76
CA GLY A 21 -17.69 -5.26 11.95
C GLY A 21 -16.87 -4.03 12.39
N PRO A 22 -16.47 -3.06 11.51
CA PRO A 22 -16.64 -2.94 10.07
C PRO A 22 -15.28 -2.98 9.33
N ALA A 23 -14.52 -4.06 9.44
CA ALA A 23 -13.35 -4.31 8.59
C ALA A 23 -13.70 -5.03 7.27
N SER A 24 -14.98 -5.42 7.10
CA SER A 24 -15.48 -6.21 5.96
C SER A 24 -15.56 -5.41 4.66
N THR A 25 -15.95 -4.13 4.74
CA THR A 25 -16.23 -3.31 3.56
C THR A 25 -14.97 -2.92 2.79
N ALA A 26 -13.86 -2.61 3.47
CA ALA A 26 -12.59 -2.30 2.81
C ALA A 26 -11.95 -3.54 2.15
N SER A 27 -12.08 -4.72 2.77
CA SER A 27 -11.63 -5.99 2.17
C SER A 27 -12.46 -6.34 0.93
N GLU A 28 -13.77 -6.13 0.98
CA GLU A 28 -14.68 -6.35 -0.16
C GLU A 28 -14.47 -5.33 -1.30
N GLU A 29 -14.13 -4.07 -0.99
CA GLU A 29 -13.80 -3.08 -2.01
C GLU A 29 -12.43 -3.34 -2.65
N LEU A 30 -11.43 -3.79 -1.88
CA LEU A 30 -10.14 -4.22 -2.42
C LEU A 30 -10.26 -5.51 -3.25
N ASP A 31 -11.08 -6.47 -2.84
CA ASP A 31 -11.41 -7.66 -3.63
C ASP A 31 -12.16 -7.29 -4.91
N ARG A 32 -13.03 -6.27 -4.88
CA ARG A 32 -13.68 -5.72 -6.09
C ARG A 32 -12.70 -4.96 -6.99
N MET A 33 -11.74 -4.23 -6.43
CA MET A 33 -10.67 -3.54 -7.19
C MET A 33 -9.69 -4.55 -7.82
N ALA A 34 -9.37 -5.64 -7.11
CA ALA A 34 -8.57 -6.76 -7.62
C ALA A 34 -9.35 -7.58 -8.67
N ALA A 35 -10.64 -7.82 -8.46
CA ALA A 35 -11.50 -8.58 -9.38
C ALA A 35 -11.80 -7.84 -10.68
N ARG A 36 -11.96 -6.51 -10.66
CA ARG A 36 -12.08 -5.69 -11.88
C ARG A 36 -10.88 -5.81 -12.82
N ARG A 37 -9.72 -6.20 -12.30
CA ARG A 37 -8.47 -6.43 -13.05
C ARG A 37 -8.34 -7.85 -13.60
N ASN A 38 -9.06 -8.82 -13.04
CA ASN A 38 -8.99 -10.24 -13.42
C ASN A 38 -9.99 -10.64 -14.52
N GLY A 39 -10.43 -9.68 -15.35
CA GLY A 39 -11.21 -9.95 -16.57
C GLY A 39 -10.41 -10.74 -17.61
N ARG A 40 -10.33 -12.06 -17.39
CA ARG A 40 -9.91 -13.15 -18.30
C ARG A 40 -8.75 -12.84 -19.27
N GLY A 41 -7.55 -13.24 -18.84
CA GLY A 41 -6.45 -13.60 -19.75
C GLY A 41 -5.06 -13.24 -19.23
N HIS A 42 -4.39 -14.21 -18.57
CA HIS A 42 -2.99 -14.20 -18.10
C HIS A 42 -2.73 -13.43 -16.79
N ALA A 43 -2.79 -14.19 -15.69
CA ALA A 43 -2.40 -13.73 -14.36
C ALA A 43 -0.94 -13.24 -14.34
N ARG A 44 -0.67 -12.19 -13.57
CA ARG A 44 0.68 -11.72 -13.22
C ARG A 44 1.56 -12.92 -12.86
N PRO A 45 2.81 -13.02 -13.36
CA PRO A 45 3.69 -14.10 -12.95
C PRO A 45 3.85 -14.07 -11.42
N ARG A 46 3.55 -15.21 -10.78
CA ARG A 46 3.70 -15.36 -9.32
C ARG A 46 5.15 -15.07 -8.93
N PRO A 47 5.41 -14.30 -7.85
CA PRO A 47 6.76 -14.13 -7.34
C PRO A 47 7.27 -15.50 -6.86
N GLN A 48 8.18 -16.10 -7.62
CA GLN A 48 8.89 -17.30 -7.21
C GLN A 48 9.90 -16.93 -6.12
N SER A 49 10.07 -17.82 -5.14
CA SER A 49 11.04 -17.63 -4.05
C SER A 49 12.47 -17.57 -4.62
N PRO A 50 13.41 -16.82 -4.00
CA PRO A 50 14.74 -16.67 -4.54
C PRO A 50 15.51 -17.98 -4.40
N GLN A 51 15.52 -18.79 -5.45
CA GLN A 51 16.50 -19.86 -5.59
C GLN A 51 17.79 -19.24 -6.11
N LEU A 52 18.87 -19.43 -5.34
CA LEU A 52 20.23 -18.98 -5.61
C LEU A 52 20.76 -19.58 -6.92
N GLY A 53 20.49 -18.87 -8.00
CA GLY A 53 21.14 -18.97 -9.29
C GLY A 53 20.95 -17.61 -9.95
N HIS A 54 21.99 -16.77 -9.92
CA HIS A 54 21.96 -15.41 -10.47
C HIS A 54 21.83 -15.47 -12.01
N SER A 55 20.62 -15.77 -12.49
CA SER A 55 20.26 -15.49 -13.87
C SER A 55 20.24 -13.97 -13.96
N ARG A 56 21.19 -13.41 -14.73
CA ARG A 56 21.42 -11.99 -14.96
C ARG A 56 20.15 -11.32 -15.51
N ARG A 57 19.28 -10.84 -14.61
CA ARG A 57 18.01 -10.20 -14.95
C ARG A 57 18.18 -8.69 -15.02
N THR A 58 17.58 -8.10 -16.04
CA THR A 58 17.43 -6.65 -16.16
C THR A 58 16.55 -6.16 -15.01
N SER A 59 16.96 -5.11 -14.30
CA SER A 59 16.16 -4.50 -13.24
C SER A 59 15.59 -3.16 -13.67
N LEU A 60 14.37 -2.88 -13.21
CA LEU A 60 13.66 -1.63 -13.42
C LEU A 60 13.27 -1.06 -12.06
N VAL A 61 13.74 0.16 -11.79
CA VAL A 61 13.43 0.93 -10.59
C VAL A 61 12.47 2.05 -10.97
N LEU A 62 11.30 2.06 -10.33
CA LEU A 62 10.27 3.09 -10.47
C LEU A 62 9.97 3.79 -9.15
N LEU A 63 10.36 3.18 -8.02
CA LEU A 63 10.25 3.78 -6.69
C LEU A 63 11.44 4.72 -6.48
N GLY A 64 11.18 6.02 -6.48
CA GLY A 64 12.22 7.04 -6.65
C GLY A 64 12.53 7.28 -8.11
N ASP A 65 13.81 7.45 -8.44
CA ASP A 65 14.23 7.83 -9.79
C ASP A 65 14.16 6.66 -10.78
N PHE A 66 13.63 6.95 -11.97
CA PHE A 66 13.57 5.98 -13.06
C PHE A 66 14.98 5.48 -13.41
N THR A 67 15.22 4.18 -13.19
CA THR A 67 16.49 3.54 -13.51
C THR A 67 16.26 2.19 -14.16
N VAL A 68 17.05 1.88 -15.20
CA VAL A 68 17.13 0.55 -15.80
C VAL A 68 18.56 0.08 -15.71
N CYS A 69 18.78 -1.11 -15.16
CA CYS A 69 20.07 -1.77 -15.21
C CYS A 69 19.96 -3.06 -16.02
N ASP A 70 20.97 -3.36 -16.83
CA ASP A 70 21.04 -4.63 -17.54
C ASP A 70 21.32 -5.80 -16.59
N GLY A 71 21.38 -7.02 -17.12
CA GLY A 71 21.68 -8.21 -16.32
C GLY A 71 23.08 -8.22 -15.66
N THR A 72 23.97 -7.28 -15.99
CA THR A 72 25.25 -7.09 -15.31
C THR A 72 25.18 -6.10 -14.15
N GLY A 73 24.05 -5.42 -13.99
CA GLY A 73 23.85 -4.33 -13.04
C GLY A 73 24.29 -2.96 -13.56
N SER A 74 24.66 -2.86 -14.85
CA SER A 74 25.11 -1.59 -15.45
C SER A 74 23.91 -0.73 -15.88
N PRO A 75 23.92 0.58 -15.59
CA PRO A 75 22.80 1.46 -15.95
C PRO A 75 22.69 1.61 -17.48
N VAL A 76 21.48 1.46 -18.00
CA VAL A 76 21.17 1.59 -19.43
C VAL A 76 20.46 2.91 -19.69
N ARG A 77 21.00 3.72 -20.61
CA ARG A 77 20.42 5.00 -21.00
C ARG A 77 19.34 4.77 -22.06
N LEU A 78 18.09 5.04 -21.69
CA LEU A 78 16.96 4.94 -22.61
C LEU A 78 16.52 6.32 -23.10
N PRO A 79 16.08 6.45 -24.37
CA PRO A 79 15.41 7.66 -24.85
C PRO A 79 14.19 7.98 -23.99
N LEU A 80 13.89 9.27 -23.82
CA LEU A 80 12.79 9.76 -23.00
C LEU A 80 11.45 9.06 -23.29
N ALA A 81 11.06 8.93 -24.56
CA ALA A 81 9.85 8.22 -24.95
C ALA A 81 9.87 6.72 -24.58
N GLY A 82 11.05 6.09 -24.66
CA GLY A 82 11.26 4.70 -24.26
C GLY A 82 11.08 4.52 -22.75
N GLN A 83 11.60 5.44 -21.93
CA GLN A 83 11.41 5.42 -20.48
C GLN A 83 9.92 5.40 -20.13
N ARG A 84 9.12 6.28 -20.72
CA ARG A 84 7.67 6.35 -20.44
C ARG A 84 6.95 5.09 -20.88
N LEU A 85 7.30 4.53 -22.03
CA LEU A 85 6.70 3.28 -22.49
C LEU A 85 7.00 2.11 -21.53
N VAL A 86 8.26 1.99 -21.07
CA VAL A 86 8.67 0.96 -20.12
C VAL A 86 7.91 1.13 -18.80
N ALA A 87 7.92 2.33 -18.21
CA ALA A 87 7.19 2.62 -16.98
C ALA A 87 5.68 2.36 -17.13
N LEU A 88 5.07 2.79 -18.24
CA LEU A 88 3.65 2.55 -18.51
C LEU A 88 3.32 1.06 -18.59
N THR A 89 4.13 0.27 -19.29
CA THR A 89 3.92 -1.19 -19.38
C THR A 89 4.12 -1.90 -18.05
N ALA A 90 5.11 -1.46 -17.26
CA ALA A 90 5.37 -1.98 -15.93
C ALA A 90 4.20 -1.71 -14.98
N LEU A 91 3.69 -0.48 -14.96
CA LEU A 91 2.57 -0.08 -14.10
C LEU A 91 1.25 -0.73 -14.53
N HIS A 92 1.03 -0.90 -15.84
CA HIS A 92 -0.12 -1.65 -16.34
C HIS A 92 -0.06 -3.13 -15.93
N GLY A 93 1.11 -3.76 -16.00
CA GLY A 93 1.37 -5.12 -15.50
C GLY A 93 0.68 -6.25 -16.28
N ALA A 94 0.25 -5.96 -17.51
CA ALA A 94 -0.37 -6.89 -18.44
C ALA A 94 -0.03 -6.47 -19.89
N PRO A 95 -0.32 -7.29 -20.91
CA PRO A 95 -0.22 -6.86 -22.31
C PRO A 95 -1.09 -5.63 -22.59
N LEU A 96 -0.44 -4.52 -22.96
CA LEU A 96 -1.11 -3.26 -23.26
C LEU A 96 -1.37 -3.15 -24.77
N PRO A 97 -2.62 -2.97 -25.22
CA PRO A 97 -2.90 -2.71 -26.63
C PRO A 97 -2.13 -1.48 -27.12
N ARG A 98 -1.46 -1.60 -28.27
CA ARG A 98 -0.58 -0.56 -28.81
C ARG A 98 -1.30 0.77 -29.05
N HIS A 99 -2.58 0.72 -29.44
CA HIS A 99 -3.37 1.94 -29.61
C HIS A 99 -3.58 2.68 -28.28
N LEU A 100 -3.85 1.97 -27.18
CA LEU A 100 -3.97 2.57 -25.84
C LEU A 100 -2.63 3.11 -25.35
N ALA A 101 -1.53 2.37 -25.57
CA ALA A 101 -0.19 2.84 -25.25
C ALA A 101 0.14 4.16 -25.98
N ALA A 102 -0.14 4.21 -27.28
CA ALA A 102 0.08 5.41 -28.09
C ALA A 102 -0.76 6.59 -27.61
N SER A 103 -2.06 6.39 -27.37
CA SER A 103 -2.97 7.44 -26.90
C SER A 103 -2.60 7.98 -25.52
N ARG A 104 -2.11 7.12 -24.62
CA ARG A 104 -1.73 7.54 -23.27
C ARG A 104 -0.39 8.29 -23.22
N LEU A 105 0.56 7.91 -24.08
CA LEU A 105 1.89 8.55 -24.13
C LEU A 105 1.92 9.84 -24.96
N TRP A 106 1.09 9.92 -26.00
CA TRP A 106 1.00 11.09 -26.88
C TRP A 106 -0.44 11.56 -27.06
N PRO A 107 -1.11 12.03 -25.99
CA PRO A 107 -2.53 12.40 -26.04
C PRO A 107 -2.81 13.59 -26.97
N HIS A 108 -1.81 14.43 -27.23
CA HIS A 108 -1.91 15.63 -28.07
C HIS A 108 -1.66 15.34 -29.56
N LEU A 109 -1.28 14.13 -29.94
CA LEU A 109 -1.00 13.77 -31.33
C LEU A 109 -2.20 13.05 -31.97
N PRO A 110 -2.45 13.27 -33.28
CA PRO A 110 -3.38 12.44 -34.04
C PRO A 110 -2.99 10.96 -33.98
N SER A 111 -3.98 10.05 -34.00
CA SER A 111 -3.78 8.60 -33.81
C SER A 111 -2.79 7.95 -34.78
N VAL A 112 -2.63 8.47 -35.99
CA VAL A 112 -1.62 7.99 -36.96
C VAL A 112 -0.21 8.33 -36.49
N SER A 113 0.01 9.58 -36.12
CA SER A 113 1.30 10.08 -35.61
C SER A 113 1.67 9.44 -34.28
N ALA A 114 0.72 9.29 -33.35
CA ALA A 114 0.95 8.63 -32.07
C ALA A 114 1.41 7.17 -32.24
N ARG A 115 0.83 6.42 -33.19
CA ARG A 115 1.29 5.06 -33.53
C ARG A 115 2.69 5.05 -34.15
N GLY A 116 3.02 6.05 -34.96
CA GLY A 116 4.37 6.26 -35.48
C GLY A 116 5.39 6.47 -34.35
N SER A 117 5.10 7.39 -33.43
CA SER A 117 5.91 7.65 -32.24
C SER A 117 6.07 6.40 -31.37
N LEU A 118 5.01 5.62 -31.17
CA LEU A 118 5.08 4.35 -30.45
C LEU A 118 6.03 3.36 -31.14
N ARG A 119 5.95 3.23 -32.47
CA ARG A 119 6.85 2.35 -33.23
C ARG A 119 8.30 2.77 -33.06
N ASN A 120 8.58 4.07 -33.13
CA ASN A 120 9.93 4.61 -32.93
C ASN A 120 10.44 4.37 -31.51
N ALA A 121 9.59 4.56 -30.49
CA ALA A 121 9.93 4.27 -29.10
C ALA A 121 10.27 2.78 -28.90
N ILE A 122 9.48 1.87 -29.48
CA ILE A 122 9.74 0.42 -29.41
C ILE A 122 11.06 0.06 -30.10
N SER A 123 11.29 0.58 -31.30
CA SER A 123 12.54 0.35 -32.04
C SER A 123 13.76 0.87 -31.26
N GLY A 124 13.68 2.07 -30.70
CA GLY A 124 14.73 2.66 -29.87
C GLY A 124 15.01 1.86 -28.59
N LEU A 125 13.96 1.31 -27.95
CA LEU A 125 14.13 0.41 -26.80
C LEU A 125 14.80 -0.90 -27.18
N GLN A 126 14.40 -1.50 -28.31
CA GLN A 126 15.00 -2.75 -28.79
C GLN A 126 16.49 -2.58 -29.13
N ALA A 127 16.90 -1.41 -29.64
CA ALA A 127 18.30 -1.10 -29.90
C ALA A 127 19.10 -0.82 -28.62
N ALA A 128 18.51 -0.09 -27.65
CA ALA A 128 19.20 0.32 -26.43
C ALA A 128 19.28 -0.78 -25.36
N CYS A 129 18.22 -1.59 -25.22
CA CYS A 129 18.11 -2.65 -24.23
C CYS A 129 17.28 -3.82 -24.80
N PRO A 130 17.90 -4.72 -25.59
CA PRO A 130 17.22 -5.89 -26.13
C PRO A 130 16.60 -6.73 -25.01
N GLY A 131 15.34 -7.16 -25.20
CA GLY A 131 14.64 -7.99 -24.22
C GLY A 131 14.03 -7.23 -23.04
N LEU A 132 14.05 -5.89 -23.00
CA LEU A 132 13.35 -5.11 -21.97
C LEU A 132 11.82 -5.12 -22.15
N ILE A 133 11.36 -5.11 -23.41
CA ILE A 133 9.94 -5.18 -23.77
C ILE A 133 9.69 -6.32 -24.74
N ALA A 134 8.51 -6.93 -24.63
CA ALA A 134 7.96 -7.84 -25.63
C ALA A 134 6.83 -7.11 -26.37
N ALA A 135 6.93 -7.01 -27.69
CA ALA A 135 5.94 -6.33 -28.52
C ALA A 135 5.56 -7.19 -29.72
N ASP A 136 4.27 -7.29 -29.99
CA ASP A 136 3.73 -7.91 -31.20
C ASP A 136 2.99 -6.85 -32.06
N ALA A 137 2.22 -7.30 -33.05
CA ALA A 137 1.45 -6.44 -33.94
C ALA A 137 0.37 -5.60 -33.22
N SER A 138 -0.13 -6.08 -32.09
CA SER A 138 -1.31 -5.59 -31.38
C SER A 138 -1.04 -5.10 -29.97
N THR A 139 -0.07 -5.70 -29.27
CA THR A 139 0.24 -5.39 -27.86
C THR A 139 1.71 -5.07 -27.63
N VAL A 140 1.97 -4.42 -26.50
CA VAL A 140 3.29 -4.19 -25.93
C VAL A 140 3.24 -4.49 -24.43
N ARG A 141 4.24 -5.19 -23.91
CA ARG A 141 4.37 -5.50 -22.49
C ARG A 141 5.84 -5.43 -22.07
N LEU A 142 6.06 -5.30 -20.77
CA LEU A 142 7.38 -5.53 -20.20
C LEU A 142 7.73 -7.02 -20.31
N ALA A 143 8.99 -7.34 -20.57
CA ALA A 143 9.41 -8.74 -20.63
C ALA A 143 9.36 -9.40 -19.25
N ASP A 144 9.04 -10.70 -19.22
CA ASP A 144 8.87 -11.47 -17.98
C ASP A 144 10.19 -11.70 -17.21
N THR A 145 11.32 -11.39 -17.87
CA THR A 145 12.68 -11.46 -17.31
C THR A 145 13.10 -10.19 -16.58
N VAL A 146 12.26 -9.15 -16.57
CA VAL A 146 12.58 -7.86 -15.94
C VAL A 146 12.07 -7.88 -14.50
N ASP A 147 12.98 -7.66 -13.56
CA ASP A 147 12.62 -7.50 -12.16
C ASP A 147 12.22 -6.04 -11.90
N VAL A 148 11.03 -5.82 -11.34
CA VAL A 148 10.47 -4.48 -11.13
C VAL A 148 10.20 -4.28 -9.64
N ASP A 149 10.79 -3.23 -9.06
CA ASP A 149 10.69 -2.89 -7.64
C ASP A 149 9.24 -2.67 -7.15
N ILE A 150 8.41 -1.95 -7.91
CA ILE A 150 7.01 -1.71 -7.53
C ILE A 150 6.23 -3.02 -7.45
N TRP A 151 6.49 -4.00 -8.32
CA TRP A 151 5.80 -5.29 -8.27
C TRP A 151 6.16 -6.07 -7.01
N GLN A 152 7.43 -6.03 -6.61
CA GLN A 152 7.88 -6.63 -5.35
C GLN A 152 7.21 -5.95 -4.16
N ARG A 153 7.14 -4.62 -4.18
CA ARG A 153 6.52 -3.83 -3.13
C ARG A 153 5.02 -4.07 -3.01
N GLU A 154 4.29 -4.10 -4.12
CA GLU A 154 2.86 -4.46 -4.13
C GLU A 154 2.63 -5.86 -3.59
N ALA A 155 3.45 -6.83 -4.00
CA ALA A 155 3.34 -8.20 -3.52
C ALA A 155 3.59 -8.30 -2.01
N GLN A 156 4.55 -7.53 -1.47
CA GLN A 156 4.80 -7.45 -0.03
C GLN A 156 3.60 -6.86 0.71
N ALA A 157 3.05 -5.74 0.21
CA ALA A 157 1.87 -5.10 0.80
C ALA A 157 0.66 -6.06 0.84
N LEU A 158 0.40 -6.76 -0.27
CA LEU A 158 -0.69 -7.74 -0.35
C LEU A 158 -0.49 -8.93 0.61
N ARG A 159 0.75 -9.40 0.83
CA ARG A 159 1.03 -10.43 1.84
C ARG A 159 0.71 -9.94 3.25
N VAL A 160 1.09 -8.71 3.59
CA VAL A 160 0.80 -8.10 4.90
C VAL A 160 -0.72 -7.97 5.13
N LEU A 161 -1.48 -7.68 4.06
CA LEU A 161 -2.94 -7.55 4.14
C LEU A 161 -3.68 -8.89 4.28
N GLN A 162 -3.09 -10.00 3.87
CA GLN A 162 -3.69 -11.31 4.02
C GLN A 162 -3.77 -11.68 5.52
N ARG A 163 -5.00 -11.88 6.01
CA ARG A 163 -5.30 -12.21 7.42
C ARG A 163 -5.04 -13.67 7.77
N ASP A 164 -5.23 -14.59 6.82
CA ASP A 164 -5.36 -16.05 7.08
C ASP A 164 -4.31 -16.94 6.41
N GLY A 165 -3.31 -16.36 5.75
CA GLY A 165 -2.21 -17.16 5.22
C GLY A 165 -1.15 -17.32 6.29
N GLY A 166 -0.90 -18.53 6.77
CA GLY A 166 0.30 -18.87 7.56
C GLY A 166 1.62 -18.69 6.78
N ASP A 167 1.69 -17.69 5.91
CA ASP A 167 2.89 -17.25 5.23
C ASP A 167 3.75 -16.49 6.24
N PRO A 168 4.88 -17.07 6.70
CA PRO A 168 5.77 -16.39 7.65
C PRO A 168 6.33 -15.09 7.08
N ARG A 169 6.31 -14.90 5.75
CA ARG A 169 6.74 -13.64 5.12
C ARG A 169 5.77 -12.49 5.31
N ALA A 170 4.53 -12.74 5.73
CA ALA A 170 3.62 -11.67 6.15
C ALA A 170 4.05 -11.04 7.49
N GLU A 171 5.05 -11.63 8.16
CA GLU A 171 5.66 -11.12 9.39
C GLU A 171 6.98 -10.37 9.14
N GLU A 172 7.50 -10.41 7.90
CA GLU A 172 8.67 -9.61 7.55
C GLU A 172 8.36 -8.12 7.73
N PRO A 173 9.31 -7.32 8.25
CA PRO A 173 9.13 -5.88 8.40
C PRO A 173 8.72 -5.22 7.09
N PHE A 174 7.57 -4.53 7.12
CA PHE A 174 7.10 -3.65 6.06
C PHE A 174 7.45 -2.22 6.42
N GLU A 175 8.58 -1.75 5.92
CA GLU A 175 9.11 -0.43 6.26
C GLU A 175 9.04 0.53 5.06
N GLY A 176 8.98 1.82 5.36
CA GLY A 176 9.06 2.92 4.40
C GLY A 176 7.79 3.17 3.56
N MET A 177 7.71 4.36 2.99
CA MET A 177 6.70 4.75 2.01
C MET A 177 7.39 5.40 0.80
N PRO A 178 7.93 4.58 -0.13
CA PRO A 178 8.60 5.11 -1.30
C PRO A 178 7.62 5.79 -2.24
N LEU A 179 8.07 6.85 -2.90
CA LEU A 179 7.27 7.60 -3.88
C LEU A 179 7.54 7.08 -5.29
N LEU A 180 6.48 6.77 -6.03
CA LEU A 180 6.57 6.34 -7.43
C LEU A 180 6.93 7.54 -8.33
N LEU A 181 8.08 7.47 -9.00
CA LEU A 181 8.54 8.42 -10.02
C LEU A 181 8.31 9.91 -9.64
N PRO A 182 8.89 10.42 -8.54
CA PRO A 182 8.59 11.74 -7.99
C PRO A 182 8.83 12.88 -8.99
N ALA A 183 9.84 12.75 -9.85
CA ALA A 183 10.19 13.75 -10.86
C ALA A 183 9.29 13.76 -12.11
N TRP A 184 8.32 12.84 -12.21
CA TRP A 184 7.45 12.70 -13.38
C TRP A 184 6.12 13.40 -13.11
N GLU A 185 5.60 14.15 -14.09
CA GLU A 185 4.38 14.96 -13.98
C GLU A 185 3.20 14.37 -14.77
N GLU A 186 3.42 13.27 -15.47
CA GLU A 186 2.41 12.64 -16.31
C GLU A 186 1.17 12.21 -15.49
N GLU A 187 -0.03 12.55 -15.97
CA GLU A 187 -1.30 12.29 -15.27
C GLU A 187 -1.51 10.80 -14.95
N TRP A 188 -1.13 9.92 -15.88
CA TRP A 188 -1.24 8.48 -15.67
C TRP A 188 -0.30 7.96 -14.55
N VAL A 189 0.80 8.66 -14.26
CA VAL A 189 1.66 8.36 -13.10
C VAL A 189 1.01 8.85 -11.82
N ALA A 190 0.33 10.01 -11.84
CA ALA A 190 -0.40 10.53 -10.67
C ALA A 190 -1.48 9.55 -10.18
N VAL A 191 -2.24 8.95 -11.12
CA VAL A 191 -3.25 7.92 -10.78
C VAL A 191 -2.60 6.69 -10.12
N GLU A 192 -1.49 6.20 -10.67
CA GLU A 192 -0.78 5.04 -10.11
C GLU A 192 -0.12 5.36 -8.77
N ARG A 193 0.37 6.60 -8.57
CA ARG A 193 0.88 7.09 -7.28
C ARG A 193 -0.19 7.01 -6.20
N LEU A 194 -1.39 7.55 -6.47
CA LEU A 194 -2.49 7.52 -5.51
C LEU A 194 -2.90 6.07 -5.18
N ARG A 195 -3.00 5.20 -6.19
CA ARG A 195 -3.32 3.78 -6.00
C ARG A 195 -2.26 3.07 -5.14
N LEU A 196 -0.99 3.26 -5.45
CA LEU A 196 0.11 2.66 -4.69
C LEU A 196 0.10 3.17 -3.26
N GLN A 197 -0.03 4.50 -3.07
CA GLN A 197 -0.07 5.12 -1.75
C GLN A 197 -1.15 4.48 -0.88
N GLU A 198 -2.37 4.36 -1.38
CA GLU A 198 -3.48 3.78 -0.61
C GLU A 198 -3.21 2.32 -0.21
N LEU A 199 -2.68 1.52 -1.14
CA LEU A 199 -2.28 0.13 -0.84
C LEU A 199 -1.22 0.07 0.28
N LEU A 200 -0.23 0.96 0.23
CA LEU A 200 0.83 1.02 1.24
C LEU A 200 0.30 1.49 2.61
N LEU A 201 -0.62 2.46 2.64
CA LEU A 201 -1.27 2.90 3.89
C LEU A 201 -2.01 1.74 4.56
N TYR A 202 -2.82 1.00 3.80
CA TYR A 202 -3.51 -0.18 4.33
C TYR A 202 -2.54 -1.24 4.86
N ALA A 203 -1.45 -1.51 4.14
CA ALA A 203 -0.46 -2.51 4.58
C ALA A 203 0.23 -2.10 5.88
N HIS A 204 0.62 -0.83 6.02
CA HIS A 204 1.20 -0.31 7.27
C HIS A 204 0.22 -0.37 8.45
N GLU A 205 -1.06 -0.04 8.24
CA GLU A 205 -2.09 -0.18 9.27
C GLU A 205 -2.29 -1.64 9.69
N ALA A 206 -2.29 -2.57 8.73
CA ALA A 206 -2.38 -4.00 9.01
C ALA A 206 -1.18 -4.52 9.79
N GLN A 207 0.03 -4.06 9.46
CA GLN A 207 1.24 -4.34 10.24
C GLN A 207 1.13 -3.78 11.65
N ALA A 208 0.77 -2.50 11.81
CA ALA A 208 0.61 -1.86 13.11
C ALA A 208 -0.40 -2.61 13.99
N ALA A 209 -1.54 -3.00 13.41
CA ALA A 209 -2.54 -3.79 14.13
C ALA A 209 -2.01 -5.16 14.57
N ARG A 210 -1.12 -5.79 13.78
CA ARG A 210 -0.49 -7.08 14.11
C ARG A 210 0.53 -6.92 15.23
N LEU A 211 1.41 -5.93 15.13
CA LEU A 211 2.40 -5.59 16.16
C LEU A 211 1.72 -5.26 17.50
N LEU A 212 0.62 -4.50 17.45
CA LEU A 212 -0.20 -4.21 18.63
C LEU A 212 -0.73 -5.48 19.31
N ARG A 213 -1.23 -6.45 18.53
CA ARG A 213 -1.69 -7.74 19.09
C ARG A 213 -0.57 -8.57 19.71
N ARG A 214 0.68 -8.37 19.29
CA ARG A 214 1.88 -9.04 19.82
C ARG A 214 2.46 -8.34 21.06
N GLY A 215 1.98 -7.14 21.39
CA GLY A 215 2.56 -6.33 22.45
C GLY A 215 3.82 -5.56 22.03
N GLU A 216 4.12 -5.51 20.73
CA GLU A 216 5.27 -4.80 20.17
C GLU A 216 4.90 -3.32 19.95
N PHE A 217 4.60 -2.61 21.03
CA PHE A 217 3.99 -1.27 20.98
C PHE A 217 4.86 -0.23 20.27
N ALA A 218 6.17 -0.21 20.52
CA ALA A 218 7.08 0.76 19.89
C ALA A 218 7.10 0.63 18.35
N LEU A 219 7.11 -0.61 17.85
CA LEU A 219 7.08 -0.89 16.41
C LEU A 219 5.70 -0.57 15.81
N ALA A 220 4.62 -0.86 16.55
CA ALA A 220 3.27 -0.49 16.12
C ALA A 220 3.14 1.04 15.97
N VAL A 221 3.65 1.81 16.93
CA VAL A 221 3.67 3.27 16.89
C VAL A 221 4.49 3.78 15.71
N ALA A 222 5.69 3.22 15.47
CA ALA A 222 6.51 3.59 14.31
C ALA A 222 5.78 3.36 12.98
N ALA A 223 5.13 2.20 12.80
CA ALA A 223 4.35 1.90 11.60
C ALA A 223 3.17 2.86 11.41
N VAL A 224 2.48 3.25 12.50
CA VAL A 224 1.39 4.23 12.42
C VAL A 224 1.90 5.63 12.04
N TYR A 225 3.10 6.02 12.49
CA TYR A 225 3.67 7.30 12.10
C TYR A 225 4.02 7.39 10.61
N GLU A 226 4.41 6.28 9.97
CA GLU A 226 4.55 6.25 8.50
C GLU A 226 3.22 6.61 7.80
N VAL A 227 2.10 6.08 8.31
CA VAL A 227 0.76 6.36 7.78
C VAL A 227 0.38 7.82 8.01
N LEU A 228 0.50 8.32 9.24
CA LEU A 228 0.11 9.70 9.60
C LEU A 228 0.99 10.78 8.96
N ARG A 229 2.21 10.44 8.55
CA ARG A 229 3.08 11.34 7.79
C ARG A 229 2.54 11.60 6.37
N VAL A 230 1.86 10.61 5.80
CA VAL A 230 1.30 10.69 4.44
C VAL A 230 -0.15 11.15 4.46
N ASP A 231 -0.96 10.62 5.37
CA ASP A 231 -2.35 11.03 5.59
C ASP A 231 -2.59 11.39 7.06
N PRO A 232 -2.37 12.66 7.45
CA PRO A 232 -2.55 13.12 8.83
C PRO A 232 -3.99 13.07 9.34
N LEU A 233 -4.99 12.93 8.45
CA LEU A 233 -6.41 12.90 8.79
C LEU A 233 -6.98 11.48 8.80
N ARG A 234 -6.15 10.46 8.57
CA ARG A 234 -6.56 9.06 8.56
C ARG A 234 -6.94 8.57 9.96
N GLU A 235 -8.24 8.50 10.22
CA GLU A 235 -8.75 8.15 11.55
C GLU A 235 -8.39 6.73 11.99
N SER A 236 -8.36 5.76 11.07
CA SER A 236 -7.93 4.38 11.36
C SER A 236 -6.51 4.32 11.94
N ALA A 237 -5.60 5.14 11.41
CA ALA A 237 -4.25 5.28 11.94
C ALA A 237 -4.26 5.93 13.33
N ALA A 238 -5.04 7.00 13.52
CA ALA A 238 -5.20 7.64 14.83
C ALA A 238 -5.76 6.67 15.90
N GLN A 239 -6.73 5.84 15.53
CA GLN A 239 -7.28 4.78 16.40
C GLN A 239 -6.20 3.77 16.81
N LEU A 240 -5.35 3.34 15.87
CA LEU A 240 -4.23 2.43 16.17
C LEU A 240 -3.21 3.08 17.11
N LEU A 241 -2.87 4.36 16.90
CA LEU A 241 -1.94 5.09 17.78
C LEU A 241 -2.46 5.21 19.21
N VAL A 242 -3.73 5.62 19.36
CA VAL A 242 -4.40 5.71 20.66
C VAL A 242 -4.47 4.35 21.33
N SER A 243 -4.82 3.31 20.59
CA SER A 243 -4.90 1.93 21.10
C SER A 243 -3.53 1.41 21.55
N ALA A 244 -2.46 1.71 20.82
CA ALA A 244 -1.10 1.32 21.20
C ALA A 244 -0.68 1.93 22.54
N HIS A 245 -0.88 3.24 22.71
CA HIS A 245 -0.56 3.90 23.98
C HIS A 245 -1.45 3.43 25.13
N LEU A 246 -2.73 3.13 24.88
CA LEU A 246 -3.60 2.55 25.89
C LEU A 246 -3.15 1.15 26.32
N ALA A 247 -2.77 0.29 25.37
CA ALA A 247 -2.30 -1.06 25.64
C ALA A 247 -0.96 -1.08 26.39
N GLU A 248 -0.10 -0.10 26.13
CA GLU A 248 1.15 0.13 26.86
C GLU A 248 0.93 0.72 28.28
N GLY A 249 -0.28 1.23 28.57
CA GLY A 249 -0.61 1.90 29.83
C GLY A 249 -0.32 3.42 29.84
N ASN A 250 0.15 3.96 28.72
CA ASN A 250 0.48 5.37 28.51
C ASN A 250 -0.77 6.26 28.28
N ARG A 251 -1.64 6.31 29.29
CA ARG A 251 -2.93 7.05 29.25
C ARG A 251 -2.80 8.52 28.86
N ALA A 252 -1.78 9.22 29.37
CA ALA A 252 -1.56 10.63 29.07
C ALA A 252 -1.21 10.84 27.59
N GLN A 253 -0.40 9.95 27.00
CA GLN A 253 -0.04 10.02 25.59
C GLN A 253 -1.24 9.68 24.71
N ALA A 254 -2.03 8.66 25.06
CA ALA A 254 -3.27 8.33 24.35
C ALA A 254 -4.25 9.53 24.30
N ALA A 255 -4.42 10.24 25.42
CA ALA A 255 -5.26 11.44 25.47
C ALA A 255 -4.70 12.58 24.59
N ARG A 256 -3.38 12.82 24.62
CA ARG A 256 -2.72 13.82 23.75
C ARG A 256 -2.94 13.51 22.28
N CYS A 257 -2.64 12.29 21.84
CA CYS A 257 -2.81 11.88 20.44
C CYS A 257 -4.24 12.10 19.94
N TYR A 258 -5.25 11.75 20.76
CA TYR A 258 -6.65 12.01 20.42
C TYR A 258 -6.96 13.51 20.30
N LEU A 259 -6.52 14.33 21.26
CA LEU A 259 -6.81 15.76 21.26
C LEU A 259 -6.14 16.47 20.07
N GLU A 260 -4.90 16.10 19.75
CA GLU A 260 -4.20 16.59 18.55
C GLU A 260 -4.91 16.20 17.26
N PHE A 261 -5.29 14.92 17.14
CA PHE A 261 -6.03 14.44 15.96
C PHE A 261 -7.38 15.15 15.81
N ARG A 262 -8.15 15.27 16.88
CA ARG A 262 -9.41 16.03 16.89
C ARG A 262 -9.20 17.48 16.44
N GLY A 263 -8.15 18.14 16.96
CA GLY A 263 -7.81 19.51 16.55
C GLY A 263 -7.51 19.61 15.06
N ARG A 264 -6.72 18.69 14.51
CA ARG A 264 -6.42 18.64 13.06
C ARG A 264 -7.66 18.38 12.22
N LEU A 265 -8.50 17.43 12.62
CA LEU A 265 -9.72 17.06 11.90
C LEU A 265 -10.73 18.21 11.87
N HIS A 266 -10.91 18.89 13.01
CA HIS A 266 -11.75 20.07 13.10
C HIS A 266 -11.19 21.23 12.27
N ALA A 267 -9.88 21.49 12.34
CA ALA A 267 -9.26 22.58 11.57
C ALA A 267 -9.33 22.35 10.05
N ALA A 268 -9.17 21.09 9.59
CA ALA A 268 -9.16 20.77 8.17
C ALA A 268 -10.56 20.59 7.57
N LEU A 269 -11.50 19.98 8.31
CA LEU A 269 -12.79 19.53 7.78
C LEU A 269 -14.00 20.01 8.59
N GLY A 270 -13.82 20.62 9.76
CA GLY A 270 -14.91 21.07 10.63
C GLY A 270 -15.71 19.93 11.28
N ILE A 271 -15.21 18.70 11.25
CA ILE A 271 -15.90 17.51 11.78
C ILE A 271 -15.25 16.99 13.06
N GLU A 272 -16.02 16.24 13.84
CA GLU A 272 -15.56 15.54 15.04
C GLU A 272 -15.11 14.10 14.73
N PRO A 273 -14.19 13.52 15.53
CA PRO A 273 -13.81 12.12 15.41
C PRO A 273 -15.00 11.17 15.55
N SER A 274 -14.91 10.00 14.92
CA SER A 274 -15.97 8.99 14.98
C SER A 274 -16.28 8.56 16.43
N GLY A 275 -17.46 7.94 16.58
CA GLY A 275 -17.86 7.37 17.86
C GLY A 275 -16.89 6.31 18.38
N ASP A 276 -16.24 5.55 17.49
CA ASP A 276 -15.34 4.47 17.88
C ASP A 276 -14.03 4.99 18.45
N LEU A 277 -13.43 6.01 17.82
CA LEU A 277 -12.26 6.70 18.39
C LEU A 277 -12.61 7.39 19.71
N ARG A 278 -13.79 8.03 19.82
CA ARG A 278 -14.24 8.66 21.07
C ARG A 278 -14.43 7.66 22.21
N LYS A 279 -14.96 6.46 21.92
CA LYS A 279 -15.12 5.39 22.93
C LYS A 279 -13.78 4.95 23.53
N LEU A 280 -12.70 4.90 22.73
CA LEU A 280 -11.36 4.52 23.21
C LEU A 280 -10.86 5.43 24.33
N VAL A 281 -11.17 6.74 24.27
CA VAL A 281 -10.65 7.74 25.21
C VAL A 281 -11.69 8.22 26.23
N ALA A 282 -12.92 7.72 26.19
CA ALA A 282 -14.01 8.18 27.05
C ALA A 282 -13.66 8.11 28.55
N GLY A 283 -12.96 7.06 28.97
CA GLY A 283 -12.50 6.90 30.37
C GLY A 283 -11.25 7.71 30.75
N LEU A 284 -10.60 8.35 29.78
CA LEU A 284 -9.44 9.23 30.00
C LEU A 284 -9.86 10.68 30.19
N LEU A 285 -10.80 11.13 29.35
CA LEU A 285 -11.19 12.53 29.22
C LEU A 285 -12.34 12.91 30.15
N ARG A 286 -12.31 12.44 31.40
CA ARG A 286 -13.32 12.90 32.38
C ARG A 286 -13.30 14.42 32.37
N THR A 287 -14.41 15.00 31.90
CA THR A 287 -14.70 16.42 32.02
C THR A 287 -14.48 16.76 33.47
N GLY A 288 -13.60 17.73 33.73
CA GLY A 288 -13.56 18.37 35.02
C GLY A 288 -14.91 19.01 35.27
N SER A 289 -15.84 18.27 35.88
CA SER A 289 -16.85 18.84 36.74
C SER A 289 -16.16 19.21 38.05
N GLY A 290 -15.34 20.26 38.01
CA GLY A 290 -14.98 21.10 39.16
C GLY A 290 -15.71 22.42 38.95
N GLN A 291 -16.80 22.64 39.69
CA GLN A 291 -16.86 23.48 40.90
C GLN A 291 -16.81 24.96 40.56
#